data_AF-A0A6P1VS05-F1
#
_entry.id   AF-A0A6P1VS05-F1
#
_cell.length_a   1.000
_cell.length_b   1.000
_cell.length_c   1.000
_cell.angle_alpha   90.00
_cell.angle_beta   90.00
_cell.angle_gamma   90.00
#
_symmetry.space_group_name_H-M   'P 1'
#
loop_
_entity.id
_entity.type
_entity.pdbx_description
1 polymer ?
#
loop_
_entity_poly.entity_id
_entity_poly.type
_entity_poly.pdbx_seq_one_letter_code
_entity_poly.pdbx_strand_id
1 'polypeptide(L)'
;MNNYLVVYYRNSEPTFIYTETVDTARTYAVSMAAGQKNAKNDVLSIVEVATDKIIYYGKGKNLVGELNAVARQSLLDGFTSSSLVKSFLNWIGIKFFKSAV
;
A
#
# COMPACT_ATOMS: atom_id res chain seq x y z
N MET A 1 -7.37 -17.49 9.93
CA MET A 1 -5.97 -17.57 9.44
C MET A 1 -5.54 -16.15 9.15
N ASN A 2 -4.34 -15.75 9.60
CA ASN A 2 -3.85 -14.39 9.39
C ASN A 2 -3.31 -14.24 7.96
N ASN A 3 -4.14 -13.67 7.08
CA ASN A 3 -3.84 -13.55 5.66
C ASN A 3 -3.11 -12.26 5.30
N TYR A 4 -3.03 -11.30 6.22
CA TYR A 4 -2.41 -10.00 5.98
C TYR A 4 -1.40 -9.67 7.07
N LEU A 5 -0.32 -9.02 6.67
CA LEU A 5 0.74 -8.51 7.51
C LEU A 5 0.84 -6.99 7.31
N VAL A 6 0.60 -6.24 8.38
CA VAL A 6 0.91 -4.81 8.46
C VAL A 6 2.33 -4.66 8.98
N VAL A 7 3.18 -3.98 8.23
CA VAL A 7 4.53 -3.61 8.64
C VAL A 7 4.60 -2.11 8.78
N TYR A 8 4.94 -1.63 9.96
CA TYR A 8 5.20 -0.22 10.21
C TYR A 8 6.63 -0.01 10.71
N TYR A 9 7.47 0.61 9.90
CA TYR A 9 8.84 0.94 10.27
C TYR A 9 8.92 2.38 10.75
N ARG A 10 9.21 2.56 12.04
CA ARG A 10 9.35 3.88 12.66
C ARG A 10 10.82 4.17 12.98
N ASN A 11 11.60 4.55 11.98
CA ASN A 11 13.04 4.88 12.02
C ASN A 11 14.02 3.87 12.62
N SER A 12 13.73 3.26 13.77
CA SER A 12 14.61 2.39 14.53
C SER A 12 14.05 0.99 14.74
N GLU A 13 12.71 0.84 14.74
CA GLU A 13 12.09 -0.46 15.04
C GLU A 13 10.87 -0.72 14.13
N PRO A 14 10.81 -1.90 13.49
CA PRO A 14 9.62 -2.36 12.80
C PRO A 14 8.57 -2.90 13.79
N THR A 15 7.32 -2.50 13.60
CA THR A 15 6.16 -3.15 14.20
C THR A 15 5.49 -4.04 13.16
N PHE A 16 5.16 -5.27 13.56
CA PHE A 16 4.50 -6.25 12.71
C PHE A 16 3.16 -6.64 13.33
N ILE A 17 2.07 -6.50 12.57
CA ILE A 17 0.74 -6.95 12.99
C ILE A 17 0.15 -7.86 11.92
N TYR A 18 -0.24 -9.05 12.35
CA TYR A 18 -0.96 -10.00 11.52
C TYR A 18 -2.47 -9.80 11.68
N THR A 19 -3.20 -9.78 10.57
CA THR A 19 -4.66 -9.67 10.57
C THR A 19 -5.30 -10.66 9.59
N GLU A 20 -6.57 -10.96 9.82
CA GLU A 20 -7.31 -11.92 9.00
C GLU A 20 -7.86 -11.29 7.71
N THR A 21 -8.19 -10.00 7.74
CA THR A 21 -8.80 -9.29 6.60
C THR A 21 -8.01 -8.04 6.21
N VAL A 22 -8.17 -7.60 4.96
CA VAL A 22 -7.56 -6.36 4.47
C VAL A 22 -8.11 -5.13 5.18
N ASP A 23 -9.40 -5.13 5.56
CA ASP A 23 -10.03 -3.98 6.21
C ASP A 23 -9.55 -3.82 7.66
N THR A 24 -9.32 -4.92 8.37
CA THR A 24 -8.69 -4.89 9.69
C THR A 24 -7.23 -4.42 9.59
N ALA A 25 -6.48 -4.90 8.61
CA ALA A 25 -5.12 -4.41 8.32
C ALA A 25 -5.10 -2.90 8.05
N ARG A 26 -6.02 -2.40 7.21
CA ARG A 26 -6.15 -0.97 6.91
C ARG A 26 -6.50 -0.15 8.16
N THR A 27 -7.39 -0.65 9.00
CA THR A 27 -7.79 0.02 10.25
C THR A 27 -6.59 0.17 11.19
N TYR A 28 -5.79 -0.89 11.34
CA TYR A 28 -4.53 -0.84 12.10
C TYR A 28 -3.50 0.10 11.47
N ALA A 29 -3.36 0.07 10.15
CA ALA A 29 -2.46 0.95 9.42
C ALA A 29 -2.84 2.44 9.61
N VAL A 30 -4.13 2.78 9.55
CA VAL A 30 -4.62 4.14 9.83
C VAL A 30 -4.34 4.52 11.28
N SER A 31 -4.64 3.66 12.25
CA SER A 31 -4.45 3.98 13.67
C SER A 31 -2.97 4.22 14.02
N MET A 32 -2.07 3.41 13.47
CA MET A 32 -0.62 3.59 13.62
C MET A 32 -0.13 4.91 13.02
N ALA A 33 -0.65 5.28 11.85
CA ALA A 33 -0.23 6.47 11.13
C ALA A 33 -0.90 7.76 11.63
N ALA A 34 -2.09 7.67 12.25
CA ALA A 34 -2.84 8.81 12.78
C ALA A 34 -2.40 9.23 14.19
N GLY A 35 -1.83 8.30 14.97
CA GLY A 35 -1.44 8.57 16.35
C GLY A 35 -0.26 9.54 16.50
N GLN A 36 0.53 9.82 15.45
CA GLN A 36 1.79 10.57 15.56
C GLN A 36 2.16 11.37 14.29
N LYS A 37 3.05 12.37 14.44
CA LYS A 37 3.68 13.04 13.29
C LYS A 37 4.67 12.09 12.62
N ASN A 38 4.26 11.50 11.51
CA ASN A 38 5.11 10.60 10.74
C ASN A 38 6.40 11.30 10.25
N ALA A 39 7.55 10.70 10.55
CA ALA A 39 8.86 11.16 10.12
C ALA A 39 9.09 10.83 8.64
N LYS A 40 10.05 11.52 8.00
CA LYS A 40 10.34 11.36 6.55
C LYS A 40 10.70 9.91 6.16
N ASN A 41 11.26 9.14 7.09
CA ASN A 41 11.72 7.78 6.84
C ASN A 41 10.77 6.71 7.39
N ASP A 42 9.63 7.10 7.95
CA ASP A 42 8.63 6.14 8.38
C ASP A 42 8.01 5.44 7.16
N VAL A 43 7.81 4.13 7.24
CA VAL A 43 7.27 3.32 6.14
C VAL A 43 6.14 2.47 6.68
N LEU A 44 5.04 2.38 5.93
CA LEU A 44 3.92 1.50 6.24
C LEU A 44 3.63 0.63 5.02
N SER A 45 3.48 -0.67 5.23
CA SER A 45 3.01 -1.58 4.19
C SER A 45 1.97 -2.55 4.74
N ILE A 46 1.11 -3.01 3.83
CA ILE A 46 0.19 -4.12 4.06
C ILE A 46 0.51 -5.17 3.01
N VAL A 47 0.82 -6.38 3.44
CA VAL A 47 1.21 -7.51 2.59
C VAL A 47 0.19 -8.62 2.77
N GLU A 48 -0.30 -9.19 1.68
CA GLU A 48 -1.05 -10.44 1.68
C GLU A 48 -0.06 -11.60 1.80
N VAL A 49 -0.15 -12.35 2.91
CA VAL A 49 0.83 -13.39 3.29
C VAL A 49 0.79 -14.59 2.35
N ALA A 50 -0.39 -14.93 1.82
CA ALA A 50 -0.55 -16.11 0.97
C ALA A 50 0.13 -15.96 -0.41
N THR A 51 0.31 -14.72 -0.86
CA THR A 51 0.76 -14.39 -2.23
C THR A 51 2.01 -13.50 -2.24
N ASP A 52 2.52 -13.13 -1.06
CA ASP A 52 3.56 -12.11 -0.85
C ASP A 52 3.25 -10.76 -1.55
N LYS A 53 1.97 -10.50 -1.83
CA LYS A 53 1.54 -9.33 -2.59
C LYS A 53 1.45 -8.11 -1.69
N ILE A 54 2.11 -7.02 -2.08
CA ILE A 54 1.96 -5.72 -1.42
C ILE A 54 0.61 -5.10 -1.81
N ILE A 55 -0.32 -5.05 -0.85
CA ILE A 55 -1.63 -4.43 -1.00
C ILE A 55 -1.55 -2.91 -0.82
N TYR A 56 -0.65 -2.48 0.04
CA TYR A 56 -0.41 -1.07 0.33
C TYR A 56 1.05 -0.83 0.66
N TYR A 57 1.57 0.32 0.20
CA TYR A 57 2.85 0.85 0.61
C TYR A 57 2.74 2.37 0.68
N GLY A 58 3.24 2.96 1.76
CA GLY A 58 3.38 4.40 1.92
C GLY A 58 4.66 4.74 2.66
N LYS A 59 5.14 5.96 2.45
CA LYS A 59 6.34 6.48 3.11
C LYS A 59 6.19 7.93 3.54
N GLY A 60 6.74 8.24 4.70
CA GLY A 60 6.93 9.61 5.16
C GLY A 60 5.63 10.32 5.54
N LYS A 61 5.50 11.59 5.16
CA LYS A 61 4.35 12.43 5.53
C LYS A 61 3.05 12.04 4.80
N ASN A 62 3.10 11.18 3.78
CA ASN A 62 1.95 10.80 2.95
C ASN A 62 1.31 9.45 3.32
N LEU A 63 1.70 8.83 4.44
CA LEU A 63 1.20 7.51 4.86
C LEU A 63 -0.34 7.44 4.95
N VAL A 64 -1.00 8.47 5.47
CA VAL A 64 -2.47 8.45 5.62
C VAL A 64 -3.18 8.84 4.31
N GLY A 65 -2.59 9.75 3.54
CA GLY A 65 -3.18 10.25 2.30
C GLY A 65 -3.30 9.17 1.23
N GLU A 66 -2.25 8.36 1.07
CA GLU A 66 -2.23 7.27 0.10
C GLU A 66 -3.07 6.07 0.54
N LEU A 67 -3.15 5.80 1.85
CA LEU A 67 -3.96 4.70 2.38
C LEU A 67 -5.46 4.91 2.11
N ASN A 68 -5.94 6.16 2.25
CA ASN A 68 -7.31 6.53 1.91
C ASN A 68 -7.57 6.54 0.39
N ALA A 69 -6.55 6.83 -0.44
CA ALA A 69 -6.67 6.76 -1.89
C ALA A 69 -6.82 5.31 -2.38
N VAL A 70 -6.05 4.37 -1.82
CA VAL A 70 -6.16 2.93 -2.14
C VAL A 70 -7.49 2.35 -1.67
N ALA A 71 -8.03 2.78 -0.53
CA ALA A 71 -9.38 2.39 -0.10
C ALA A 71 -10.47 2.87 -1.09
N ARG A 72 -10.33 4.10 -1.62
CA ARG A 72 -11.24 4.63 -2.65
C ARG A 72 -11.10 3.92 -3.99
N GLN A 73 -9.89 3.55 -4.40
CA GLN A 73 -9.66 2.77 -5.62
C GLN A 73 -10.19 1.34 -5.51
N SER A 74 -10.01 0.67 -4.37
CA SER A 74 -10.57 -0.66 -4.10
C SER A 74 -12.11 -0.71 -4.16
N LEU A 75 -12.79 0.40 -3.86
CA LEU A 75 -14.24 0.53 -3.99
C LEU A 75 -14.69 0.85 -5.43
N LEU A 76 -13.83 1.48 -6.24
CA LEU A 76 -14.10 1.83 -7.64
C LEU A 76 -13.65 0.75 -8.63
N ASP A 77 -12.66 -0.07 -8.28
CA ASP A 77 -12.18 -1.23 -9.05
C ASP A 77 -13.18 -2.40 -9.04
N GLY A 78 -14.21 -2.34 -8.19
CA GLY A 78 -15.41 -3.15 -8.34
C GLY A 78 -16.22 -2.81 -9.60
N PHE A 79 -15.86 -1.76 -10.34
CA PHE A 79 -16.63 -1.30 -11.50
C PHE A 79 -15.86 -1.13 -12.82
N THR A 80 -14.54 -0.96 -12.91
CA THR A 80 -13.87 -0.82 -14.24
C THR A 80 -12.39 -1.26 -14.28
N SER A 81 -12.12 -2.43 -14.84
CA SER A 81 -10.79 -3.07 -14.90
C SER A 81 -9.94 -2.73 -16.14
N SER A 82 -9.73 -1.45 -16.47
CA SER A 82 -8.92 -1.11 -17.67
C SER A 82 -7.90 0.04 -17.53
N SER A 83 -7.89 0.78 -16.42
CA SER A 83 -7.01 1.98 -16.32
C SER A 83 -5.72 1.76 -15.54
N LEU A 84 -5.68 0.80 -14.59
CA LEU A 84 -4.59 0.69 -13.61
C LEU A 84 -3.28 0.07 -14.10
N VAL A 85 -3.27 -0.60 -15.25
CA VAL A 85 -2.02 -1.16 -15.80
C VAL A 85 -1.06 -0.05 -16.25
N LYS A 86 -1.58 1.12 -16.66
CA LYS A 86 -0.73 2.22 -17.17
C LYS A 86 0.02 2.97 -16.07
N SER A 87 -0.58 3.15 -14.88
CA SER A 87 0.07 3.88 -13.78
C SER A 87 1.20 3.08 -13.14
N PHE A 88 1.07 1.76 -13.02
CA PHE A 88 2.14 0.90 -12.49
C PHE A 88 3.35 0.79 -13.42
N LEU A 89 3.14 0.77 -14.74
CA LEU A 89 4.25 0.66 -15.71
C LEU A 89 5.11 1.93 -15.80
N ASN A 90 4.53 3.11 -15.58
CA ASN A 90 5.28 4.37 -15.56
C ASN A 90 6.16 4.51 -14.31
N TRP A 91 5.82 3.86 -13.18
CA TRP A 91 6.62 3.90 -11.95
C TRP A 91 7.85 2.96 -12.03
N ILE A 92 7.74 1.82 -12.72
CA ILE A 92 8.87 0.86 -12.87
C ILE A 92 9.84 1.27 -14.01
N GLY A 93 9.60 2.39 -14.69
CA GLY A 93 10.51 2.88 -15.73
C GLY A 93 10.54 2.03 -17.01
N ILE A 94 9.53 1.17 -17.22
CA ILE A 94 9.41 0.39 -18.45
C ILE A 94 8.82 1.29 -19.53
N LYS A 95 9.69 2.01 -20.26
CA LYS A 95 9.32 2.67 -21.50
C LYS A 95 9.25 1.61 -22.60
N PHE A 96 8.05 1.26 -23.04
CA PHE A 96 7.88 0.54 -24.30
C PHE A 96 8.38 1.46 -25.44
N PHE A 97 9.57 1.19 -25.95
CA PHE A 97 10.00 1.75 -27.22
C PHE A 97 9.09 1.20 -28.31
N LYS A 98 8.30 2.07 -28.92
CA LYS A 98 7.57 1.78 -30.14
C LYS A 98 8.63 1.64 -31.25
N SER A 99 8.96 0.40 -31.61
CA SER A 99 9.73 0.12 -32.82
C SER A 99 8.87 0.53 -34.02
N ALA A 100 9.23 1.63 -34.66
CA ALA A 100 8.65 2.02 -35.94
C ALA A 100 9.50 1.35 -37.03
N VAL A 101 8.87 0.44 -37.77
CA VAL A 101 9.28 0.03 -39.12
C VAL A 101 8.86 1.13 -40.09
#